data_AF-A0A9Q5ZGE5-F1
#
_entry.id   AF-A0A9Q5ZGE5-F1
#
_cell.length_a   1.000
_cell.length_b   1.000
_cell.length_c   1.000
_cell.angle_alpha   90.00
_cell.angle_beta   90.00
_cell.angle_gamma   90.00
#
_symmetry.space_group_name_H-M   'P 1'
#
loop_
_entity.id
_entity.type
_entity.pdbx_description
1 polymer ?
#
loop_
_entity_poly.entity_id
_entity_poly.type
_entity_poly.pdbx_seq_one_letter_code
_entity_poly.pdbx_strand_id
1 'polypeptide(L)'
;MEIGKRNILAVYYTASPIQMRKGKNWYVDAHAIADDLGDIYGIATERVCGVIAALSPGCSWEKNIYEAEKCLNYFKMGCTATDAPFIGSYGRANMIKSWRILAGEPSLEALKGNKVRAFFSLLHDPTNSHDVCIDRHALSVWAGEKLGERQLLNFMRSPEKYDAIAQDYRDVAAQLDLLPNQLQAITWVTWRENNVLTFLNKRYTLKS
;
A
#
# COMPACT_ATOMS: atom_id res chain seq x y z
N MET A 1 -23.98 6.66 -12.39
CA MET A 1 -22.70 6.17 -11.83
C MET A 1 -21.65 7.22 -12.11
N GLU A 2 -21.04 7.77 -11.05
CA GLU A 2 -19.99 8.78 -11.16
C GLU A 2 -18.76 8.24 -11.91
N ILE A 3 -17.96 9.13 -12.51
CA ILE A 3 -16.87 8.77 -13.42
C ILE A 3 -15.81 7.88 -12.74
N GLY A 4 -15.51 8.13 -11.45
CA GLY A 4 -14.57 7.35 -10.66
C GLY A 4 -14.97 5.88 -10.51
N LYS A 5 -16.21 5.63 -10.08
CA LYS A 5 -16.79 4.28 -9.96
C LYS A 5 -16.76 3.52 -11.29
N ARG A 6 -17.06 4.20 -12.41
CA ARG A 6 -16.99 3.61 -13.76
C ARG A 6 -15.57 3.16 -14.12
N ASN A 7 -14.56 3.97 -13.81
CA ASN A 7 -13.17 3.62 -14.11
C ASN A 7 -12.67 2.44 -13.26
N ILE A 8 -13.04 2.40 -11.97
CA ILE A 8 -12.73 1.27 -11.09
C ILE A 8 -13.32 -0.03 -11.66
N LEU A 9 -14.62 -0.03 -12.03
CA LEU A 9 -15.27 -1.18 -12.65
C LEU A 9 -14.61 -1.58 -13.97
N ALA A 10 -14.27 -0.60 -14.81
CA ALA A 10 -13.61 -0.87 -16.09
C ALA A 10 -12.29 -1.61 -15.89
N VAL A 11 -11.45 -1.18 -14.94
CA VAL A 11 -10.19 -1.87 -14.64
C VAL A 11 -10.46 -3.26 -14.06
N TYR A 12 -11.40 -3.40 -13.13
CA TYR A 12 -11.78 -4.69 -12.54
C TYR A 12 -12.17 -5.73 -13.60
N TYR A 13 -13.03 -5.35 -14.57
CA TYR A 13 -13.47 -6.27 -15.62
C TYR A 13 -12.37 -6.63 -16.64
N THR A 14 -11.22 -5.95 -16.63
CA THR A 14 -10.03 -6.36 -17.41
C THR A 14 -9.09 -7.28 -16.66
N ALA A 15 -9.34 -7.55 -15.37
CA ALA A 15 -8.48 -8.40 -14.56
C ALA A 15 -8.53 -9.86 -15.04
N SER A 16 -7.38 -10.45 -15.31
CA SER A 16 -7.30 -11.90 -15.55
C SER A 16 -7.60 -12.69 -14.28
N PRO A 17 -7.97 -13.99 -14.36
CA PRO A 17 -8.19 -14.83 -13.18
C PRO A 17 -6.99 -14.88 -12.22
N ILE A 18 -5.76 -14.81 -12.76
CA ILE A 18 -4.53 -14.76 -11.96
C ILE A 18 -4.44 -13.45 -11.19
N GLN A 19 -4.72 -12.32 -11.85
CA GLN A 19 -4.71 -11.00 -11.21
C GLN A 19 -5.82 -10.88 -10.15
N MET A 20 -7.02 -11.40 -10.43
CA MET A 20 -8.10 -11.47 -9.45
C MET A 20 -7.67 -12.24 -8.20
N ARG A 21 -7.09 -13.43 -8.36
CA ARG A 21 -6.60 -14.23 -7.23
C ARG A 21 -5.50 -13.51 -6.44
N LYS A 22 -4.50 -12.95 -7.13
CA LYS A 22 -3.41 -12.18 -6.49
C LYS A 22 -3.96 -10.98 -5.72
N GLY A 23 -4.89 -10.23 -6.30
CA GLY A 23 -5.50 -9.07 -5.66
C GLY A 23 -6.35 -9.45 -4.43
N LYS A 24 -7.18 -10.49 -4.53
CA LYS A 24 -8.01 -10.95 -3.40
C LYS A 24 -7.20 -11.37 -2.18
N ASN A 25 -6.02 -11.97 -2.39
CA ASN A 25 -5.18 -12.47 -1.32
C ASN A 25 -4.12 -11.46 -0.86
N TRP A 26 -3.98 -10.31 -1.52
CA TRP A 26 -2.84 -9.42 -1.35
C TRP A 26 -2.56 -9.04 0.11
N TYR A 27 -3.59 -8.61 0.85
CA TYR A 27 -3.44 -8.23 2.26
C TYR A 27 -3.28 -9.42 3.20
N VAL A 28 -3.84 -10.58 2.84
CA VAL A 28 -3.64 -11.84 3.60
C VAL A 28 -2.18 -12.28 3.50
N ASP A 29 -1.64 -12.31 2.27
CA ASP A 29 -0.23 -12.66 2.01
C ASP A 29 0.71 -11.65 2.67
N ALA A 30 0.38 -10.35 2.62
CA ALA A 30 1.16 -9.29 3.24
C ALA A 30 1.15 -9.35 4.78
N HIS A 31 0.03 -9.73 5.38
CA HIS A 31 -0.07 -9.98 6.82
C HIS A 31 0.78 -11.19 7.23
N ALA A 32 0.70 -12.30 6.49
CA ALA A 32 1.52 -13.48 6.76
C ALA A 32 3.02 -13.16 6.76
N ILE A 33 3.49 -12.32 5.83
CA ILE A 33 4.89 -11.85 5.84
C ILE A 33 5.22 -11.03 7.09
N ALA A 34 4.30 -10.17 7.54
CA ALA A 34 4.49 -9.39 8.76
C ALA A 34 4.51 -10.29 10.01
N ASP A 35 3.72 -11.34 10.03
CA ASP A 35 3.64 -12.35 11.09
C ASP A 35 4.93 -13.17 11.17
N ASP A 36 5.39 -13.69 10.02
CA ASP A 36 6.66 -14.42 9.91
C ASP A 36 7.85 -13.57 10.40
N LEU A 37 7.91 -12.29 10.01
CA LEU A 37 8.90 -11.35 10.51
C LEU A 37 8.75 -11.09 12.02
N GLY A 38 7.52 -11.05 12.51
CA GLY A 38 7.22 -10.94 13.94
C GLY A 38 7.80 -12.10 14.74
N ASP A 39 7.62 -13.33 14.24
CA ASP A 39 8.16 -14.54 14.84
C ASP A 39 9.69 -14.58 14.80
N ILE A 40 10.29 -14.30 13.63
CA ILE A 40 11.76 -14.31 13.45
C ILE A 40 12.45 -13.36 14.43
N TYR A 41 11.91 -12.16 14.58
CA TYR A 41 12.53 -11.13 15.42
C TYR A 41 11.97 -11.11 16.85
N GLY A 42 10.93 -11.87 17.19
CA GLY A 42 10.25 -11.80 18.48
C GLY A 42 9.66 -10.40 18.74
N ILE A 43 8.87 -9.89 17.80
CA ILE A 43 8.19 -8.59 17.82
C ILE A 43 6.73 -8.84 17.44
N ALA A 44 5.79 -8.24 18.17
CA ALA A 44 4.37 -8.41 17.86
C ALA A 44 4.05 -7.99 16.40
N THR A 45 3.27 -8.82 15.71
CA THR A 45 2.85 -8.64 14.31
C THR A 45 2.30 -7.24 14.03
N GLU A 46 1.48 -6.70 14.95
CA GLU A 46 0.97 -5.32 14.88
C GLU A 46 2.09 -4.28 14.72
N ARG A 47 3.18 -4.38 15.51
CA ARG A 47 4.31 -3.46 15.42
C ARG A 47 5.07 -3.64 14.10
N VAL A 48 5.19 -4.87 13.62
CA VAL A 48 5.81 -5.16 12.31
C VAL A 48 4.99 -4.54 11.17
N CYS A 49 3.66 -4.70 11.18
CA CYS A 49 2.76 -4.00 10.26
C CYS A 49 2.96 -2.48 10.33
N GLY A 50 3.12 -1.92 11.53
CA GLY A 50 3.42 -0.50 11.74
C GLY A 50 4.73 -0.04 11.09
N VAL A 51 5.81 -0.82 11.25
CA VAL A 51 7.11 -0.57 10.60
C VAL A 51 6.99 -0.64 9.07
N ILE A 52 6.38 -1.70 8.54
CA ILE A 52 6.16 -1.85 7.09
C ILE A 52 5.40 -0.64 6.56
N ALA A 53 4.32 -0.24 7.24
CA ALA A 53 3.53 0.91 6.84
C ALA A 53 4.30 2.23 6.88
N ALA A 54 5.07 2.47 7.95
CA ALA A 54 5.90 3.67 8.10
C ALA A 54 6.91 3.83 6.94
N LEU A 55 7.49 2.72 6.48
CA LEU A 55 8.49 2.69 5.41
C LEU A 55 7.90 2.63 4.00
N SER A 56 6.59 2.35 3.86
CA SER A 56 5.89 2.20 2.57
C SER A 56 5.88 3.40 1.61
N PRO A 57 6.00 4.68 2.03
CA PRO A 57 5.93 5.80 1.09
C PRO A 57 6.97 5.68 -0.03
N GLY A 58 6.47 5.67 -1.28
CA GLY A 58 7.23 5.60 -2.54
C GLY A 58 8.28 4.49 -2.64
N CYS A 59 8.09 3.40 -1.89
CA CYS A 59 8.90 2.20 -1.95
C CYS A 59 8.18 1.10 -2.75
N SER A 60 8.91 0.23 -3.45
CA SER A 60 8.31 -1.00 -3.99
C SER A 60 8.02 -1.97 -2.84
N TRP A 61 7.12 -2.93 -3.03
CA TRP A 61 6.80 -3.91 -1.98
C TRP A 61 8.03 -4.70 -1.52
N GLU A 62 8.82 -5.18 -2.47
CA GLU A 62 10.00 -6.02 -2.21
C GLU A 62 11.07 -5.22 -1.45
N LYS A 63 11.30 -3.97 -1.86
CA LYS A 63 12.21 -3.06 -1.15
C LYS A 63 11.66 -2.69 0.24
N ASN A 64 10.35 -2.50 0.39
CA ASN A 64 9.72 -2.19 1.67
C ASN A 64 9.91 -3.31 2.68
N ILE A 65 9.73 -4.58 2.27
CA ILE A 65 9.96 -5.74 3.14
C ILE A 65 11.43 -5.83 3.54
N TYR A 66 12.35 -5.72 2.58
CA TYR A 66 13.79 -5.71 2.86
C TYR A 66 14.20 -4.59 3.84
N GLU A 67 13.64 -3.40 3.66
CA GLU A 67 13.89 -2.25 4.54
C GLU A 67 13.28 -2.46 5.93
N ALA A 68 12.08 -3.05 6.03
CA ALA A 68 11.46 -3.39 7.30
C ALA A 68 12.28 -4.43 8.05
N GLU A 69 12.70 -5.52 7.40
CA GLU A 69 13.55 -6.55 7.99
C GLU A 69 14.85 -5.97 8.56
N LYS A 70 15.54 -5.11 7.80
CA LYS A 70 16.72 -4.39 8.32
C LYS A 70 16.41 -3.54 9.55
N CYS A 71 15.26 -2.86 9.57
CA CYS A 71 14.83 -2.04 10.68
C CYS A 71 14.63 -2.90 11.94
N LEU A 72 13.96 -4.05 11.81
CA LEU A 72 13.76 -5.01 12.90
C LEU A 72 15.10 -5.55 13.40
N ASN A 73 16.00 -5.91 12.49
CA ASN A 73 17.33 -6.43 12.83
C ASN A 73 18.16 -5.41 13.61
N TYR A 74 18.27 -4.16 13.12
CA TYR A 74 19.02 -3.12 13.84
C TYR A 74 18.42 -2.80 15.21
N PHE A 75 17.09 -2.79 15.32
CA PHE A 75 16.43 -2.62 16.61
C PHE A 75 16.80 -3.76 17.57
N LYS A 76 16.80 -5.01 17.11
CA LYS A 76 17.19 -6.18 17.92
C LYS A 76 18.65 -6.22 18.30
N MET A 77 19.53 -5.65 17.48
CA MET A 77 20.95 -5.43 17.80
C MET A 77 21.16 -4.30 18.84
N GLY A 78 20.10 -3.62 19.29
CA GLY A 78 20.18 -2.52 20.25
C GLY A 78 20.58 -1.18 19.63
N CYS A 79 20.53 -1.03 18.31
CA CYS A 79 20.79 0.26 17.67
C CYS A 79 19.70 1.27 17.99
N THR A 80 20.10 2.53 18.19
CA THR A 80 19.16 3.65 18.23
C THR A 80 18.81 4.11 16.81
N ALA A 81 17.76 4.93 16.68
CA ALA A 81 17.34 5.50 15.39
C ALA A 81 18.41 6.40 14.74
N THR A 82 19.33 6.95 15.54
CA THR A 82 20.42 7.81 15.06
C THR A 82 21.63 6.99 14.59
N ASP A 83 21.92 5.90 15.29
CA ASP A 83 23.14 5.10 15.06
C ASP A 83 22.95 4.06 13.96
N ALA A 84 21.71 3.59 13.77
CA ALA A 84 21.40 2.61 12.74
C ALA A 84 21.70 3.15 11.32
N PRO A 85 22.22 2.29 10.43
CA PRO A 85 22.37 2.63 9.02
C PRO A 85 21.06 3.11 8.40
N PHE A 86 21.16 4.01 7.43
CA PHE A 86 20.00 4.61 6.79
C PHE A 86 19.12 3.55 6.10
N ILE A 87 17.82 3.60 6.39
CA ILE A 87 16.76 2.77 5.80
C ILE A 87 15.65 3.69 5.30
N GLY A 88 15.08 3.39 4.13
CA GLY A 88 13.89 4.05 3.61
C GLY A 88 14.17 4.92 2.40
N SER A 89 13.08 5.30 1.72
CA SER A 89 13.15 6.13 0.51
C SER A 89 13.01 7.64 0.79
N TYR A 90 12.53 8.05 1.97
CA TYR A 90 12.20 9.45 2.30
C TYR A 90 12.82 9.94 3.62
N GLY A 91 14.12 9.76 3.78
CA GLY A 91 14.87 10.31 4.91
C GLY A 91 14.55 9.66 6.27
N ARG A 92 15.22 10.13 7.33
CA ARG A 92 15.17 9.50 8.67
C ARG A 92 13.82 9.62 9.38
N ALA A 93 12.89 10.46 8.91
CA ALA A 93 11.62 10.67 9.59
C ALA A 93 10.75 9.39 9.68
N ASN A 94 10.70 8.59 8.61
CA ASN A 94 9.95 7.33 8.62
C ASN A 94 10.68 6.24 9.42
N MET A 95 12.01 6.27 9.42
CA MET A 95 12.84 5.43 10.28
C MET A 95 12.57 5.74 11.77
N ILE A 96 12.55 7.02 12.16
CA ILE A 96 12.23 7.43 13.54
C ILE A 96 10.83 6.96 13.98
N LYS A 97 9.82 7.06 13.10
CA LYS A 97 8.48 6.50 13.39
C LYS A 97 8.54 5.00 13.63
N SER A 98 9.30 4.27 12.83
CA SER A 98 9.49 2.82 12.98
C SER A 98 10.09 2.49 14.34
N TRP A 99 11.10 3.22 14.80
CA TRP A 99 11.68 3.04 16.15
C TRP A 99 10.69 3.34 17.26
N ARG A 100 9.87 4.40 17.13
CA ARG A 100 8.81 4.72 18.11
C ARG A 100 7.82 3.57 18.26
N ILE A 101 7.37 3.01 17.13
CA ILE A 101 6.47 1.85 17.10
C ILE A 101 7.13 0.63 17.76
N LEU A 102 8.38 0.34 17.41
CA LEU A 102 9.12 -0.78 17.98
C LEU A 102 9.34 -0.64 19.50
N ALA A 103 9.55 0.60 19.97
CA ALA A 103 9.64 0.95 21.38
C ALA A 103 8.29 0.89 22.13
N GLY A 104 7.18 0.67 21.43
CA GLY A 104 5.85 0.44 22.01
C GLY A 104 4.87 1.60 21.88
N GLU A 105 5.19 2.65 21.13
CA GLU A 105 4.17 3.62 20.74
C GLU A 105 3.11 2.96 19.85
N PRO A 106 1.81 3.16 20.10
CA PRO A 106 0.75 2.62 19.24
C PRO A 106 0.94 3.03 17.78
N SER A 107 0.81 2.07 16.86
CA SER A 107 1.10 2.27 15.43
C SER A 107 0.29 3.44 14.84
N LEU A 108 -1.00 3.54 15.17
CA LEU A 108 -1.85 4.63 14.69
C LEU A 108 -1.51 6.00 15.32
N GLU A 109 -0.75 6.08 16.40
CA GLU A 109 -0.29 7.38 16.94
C GLU A 109 0.99 7.84 16.23
N ALA A 110 1.88 6.90 15.92
CA ALA A 110 3.13 7.18 15.23
C ALA A 110 2.94 7.50 13.73
N LEU A 111 1.97 6.84 13.08
CA LEU A 111 1.71 6.95 11.64
C LEU A 111 0.86 8.17 11.28
N LYS A 112 1.28 8.88 10.23
CA LYS A 112 0.61 10.08 9.71
C LYS A 112 0.16 9.90 8.26
N GLY A 113 -1.02 10.45 7.95
CA GLY A 113 -1.60 10.46 6.60
C GLY A 113 -2.52 9.26 6.34
N ASN A 114 -3.64 9.53 5.66
CA ASN A 114 -4.73 8.56 5.48
C ASN A 114 -4.27 7.28 4.78
N LYS A 115 -3.49 7.40 3.69
CA LYS A 115 -2.91 6.25 2.97
C LYS A 115 -2.14 5.33 3.90
N VAL A 116 -1.23 5.89 4.69
CA VAL A 116 -0.30 5.10 5.51
C VAL A 116 -1.05 4.42 6.65
N ARG A 117 -2.01 5.12 7.27
CA ARG A 117 -2.86 4.57 8.33
C ARG A 117 -3.75 3.45 7.81
N ALA A 118 -4.43 3.65 6.67
CA ALA A 118 -5.23 2.60 6.03
C ALA A 118 -4.37 1.40 5.63
N PHE A 119 -3.15 1.64 5.13
CA PHE A 119 -2.23 0.56 4.80
C PHE A 119 -1.85 -0.26 6.03
N PHE A 120 -1.56 0.40 7.16
CA PHE A 120 -1.35 -0.29 8.44
C PHE A 120 -2.59 -1.11 8.86
N SER A 121 -3.78 -0.49 8.87
CA SER A 121 -5.02 -1.17 9.30
C SER A 121 -5.25 -2.45 8.49
N LEU A 122 -5.03 -2.40 7.18
CA LEU A 122 -5.25 -3.52 6.27
C LEU A 122 -4.15 -4.59 6.35
N LEU A 123 -2.92 -4.21 6.67
CA LEU A 123 -1.86 -5.17 6.98
C LEU A 123 -2.13 -5.86 8.32
N HIS A 124 -2.61 -5.13 9.33
CA HIS A 124 -2.87 -5.66 10.66
C HIS A 124 -4.13 -6.53 10.69
N ASP A 125 -5.18 -6.12 10.00
CA ASP A 125 -6.44 -6.84 9.85
C ASP A 125 -6.85 -6.92 8.36
N PRO A 126 -6.48 -8.02 7.66
CA PRO A 126 -6.87 -8.24 6.27
C PRO A 126 -8.38 -8.38 6.05
N THR A 127 -9.14 -8.65 7.11
CA THR A 127 -10.60 -8.82 7.05
C THR A 127 -11.36 -7.50 7.17
N ASN A 128 -10.64 -6.40 7.46
CA ASN A 128 -11.20 -5.06 7.57
C ASN A 128 -12.00 -4.71 6.30
N SER A 129 -13.31 -4.59 6.50
CA SER A 129 -14.30 -4.41 5.44
C SER A 129 -14.59 -2.96 5.10
N HIS A 130 -13.82 -2.01 5.65
CA HIS A 130 -14.09 -0.58 5.52
C HIS A 130 -12.90 0.20 4.95
N ASP A 131 -11.68 -0.06 5.40
CA ASP A 131 -10.52 0.73 5.00
C ASP A 131 -10.10 0.44 3.56
N VAL A 132 -9.61 1.48 2.87
CA VAL A 132 -9.12 1.38 1.49
C VAL A 132 -7.81 2.14 1.39
N CYS A 133 -6.73 1.48 0.97
CA CYS A 133 -5.46 2.16 0.78
C CYS A 133 -5.43 2.93 -0.55
N ILE A 134 -5.82 4.21 -0.53
CA ILE A 134 -5.71 5.08 -1.72
C ILE A 134 -4.26 5.53 -1.92
N ASP A 135 -3.50 4.75 -2.69
CA ASP A 135 -2.18 5.10 -3.18
C ASP A 135 -2.23 5.77 -4.58
N ARG A 136 -1.05 6.04 -5.16
CA ARG A 136 -0.97 6.68 -6.49
C ARG A 136 -1.61 5.83 -7.60
N HIS A 137 -1.59 4.50 -7.48
CA HIS A 137 -2.16 3.59 -8.47
C HIS A 137 -3.67 3.51 -8.30
N ALA A 138 -4.18 3.38 -7.08
CA ALA A 138 -5.61 3.42 -6.79
C ALA A 138 -6.25 4.73 -7.27
N LEU A 139 -5.54 5.85 -7.08
CA LEU A 139 -5.95 7.16 -7.58
C LEU A 139 -5.91 7.23 -9.12
N SER A 140 -4.90 6.64 -9.77
CA SER A 140 -4.83 6.57 -11.23
C SER A 140 -5.95 5.71 -11.83
N VAL A 141 -6.28 4.59 -11.19
CA VAL A 141 -7.43 3.75 -11.54
C VAL A 141 -8.73 4.55 -11.42
N TRP A 142 -8.94 5.25 -10.31
CA TRP A 142 -10.13 6.08 -10.11
C TRP A 142 -10.22 7.21 -11.15
N ALA A 143 -9.09 7.87 -11.44
CA ALA A 143 -9.03 8.93 -12.46
C ALA A 143 -9.16 8.39 -13.90
N GLY A 144 -8.90 7.10 -14.13
CA GLY A 144 -8.87 6.48 -15.45
C GLY A 144 -7.60 6.78 -16.26
N GLU A 145 -6.61 7.45 -15.66
CA GLU A 145 -5.35 7.82 -16.30
C GLU A 145 -4.20 7.90 -15.29
N LYS A 146 -2.96 7.87 -15.80
CA LYS A 146 -1.79 8.07 -14.95
C LYS A 146 -1.64 9.55 -14.59
N LEU A 147 -1.80 9.87 -13.32
CA LEU A 147 -1.68 11.25 -12.84
C LEU A 147 -0.23 11.69 -12.66
N GLY A 148 0.03 12.98 -12.92
CA GLY A 148 1.30 13.64 -12.64
C GLY A 148 1.48 13.99 -11.16
N GLU A 149 2.71 14.28 -10.75
CA GLU A 149 3.07 14.53 -9.33
C GLU A 149 2.25 15.65 -8.68
N ARG A 150 2.04 16.76 -9.39
CA ARG A 150 1.23 17.89 -8.88
C ARG A 150 -0.23 17.49 -8.61
N GLN A 151 -0.83 16.68 -9.49
CA GLN A 151 -2.19 16.18 -9.30
C GLN A 151 -2.23 15.25 -8.08
N LEU A 152 -1.30 14.29 -8.00
CA LEU A 152 -1.18 13.38 -6.87
C LEU A 152 -1.08 14.12 -5.53
N LEU A 153 -0.23 15.15 -5.43
CA LEU A 153 -0.07 15.93 -4.20
C LEU A 153 -1.35 16.68 -3.80
N ASN A 154 -2.10 17.21 -4.77
CA ASN A 154 -3.36 17.90 -4.51
C ASN A 154 -4.46 16.97 -3.96
N PHE A 155 -4.43 15.69 -4.34
CA PHE A 155 -5.37 14.69 -3.81
C PHE A 155 -4.91 14.16 -2.46
N MET A 156 -3.64 13.74 -2.35
CA MET A 156 -3.12 13.08 -1.15
C MET A 156 -3.08 13.97 0.11
N ARG A 157 -3.23 15.30 -0.05
CA ARG A 157 -3.26 16.27 1.05
C ARG A 157 -4.66 16.60 1.58
N SER A 158 -5.74 16.19 0.91
CA SER A 158 -7.12 16.47 1.33
C SER A 158 -7.77 15.20 1.88
N PRO A 159 -8.08 15.16 3.18
CA PRO A 159 -8.83 14.06 3.79
C PRO A 159 -10.18 13.83 3.10
N GLU A 160 -10.88 14.91 2.75
CA GLU A 160 -12.21 14.86 2.16
C GLU A 160 -12.18 14.18 0.79
N LYS A 161 -11.16 14.49 -0.03
CA LYS A 161 -10.96 13.82 -1.32
C LYS A 161 -10.55 12.36 -1.16
N TYR A 162 -9.71 12.06 -0.17
CA TYR A 162 -9.32 10.70 0.14
C TYR A 162 -10.56 9.86 0.48
N ASP A 163 -11.42 10.38 1.36
CA ASP A 163 -12.61 9.69 1.83
C ASP A 163 -13.66 9.52 0.72
N ALA A 164 -13.85 10.52 -0.14
CA ALA A 164 -14.73 10.40 -1.30
C ALA A 164 -14.27 9.28 -2.26
N ILE A 165 -12.97 9.18 -2.53
CA ILE A 165 -12.44 8.12 -3.40
C ILE A 165 -12.51 6.76 -2.71
N ALA A 166 -12.21 6.68 -1.41
CA ALA A 166 -12.37 5.45 -0.64
C ALA A 166 -13.84 4.98 -0.66
N GLN A 167 -14.79 5.92 -0.57
CA GLN A 167 -16.22 5.62 -0.68
C GLN A 167 -16.59 5.04 -2.06
N ASP A 168 -16.03 5.59 -3.14
CA ASP A 168 -16.22 5.01 -4.48
C ASP A 168 -15.74 3.56 -4.58
N TYR A 169 -14.58 3.25 -3.99
CA TYR A 169 -14.11 1.87 -3.89
C TYR A 169 -15.04 0.99 -3.06
N ARG A 170 -15.56 1.47 -1.92
CA ARG A 170 -16.52 0.72 -1.09
C ARG A 170 -17.80 0.41 -1.86
N ASP A 171 -18.37 1.41 -2.51
CA ASP A 171 -19.62 1.27 -3.26
C ASP A 171 -19.50 0.30 -4.43
N VAL A 172 -18.36 0.31 -5.13
CA VAL A 172 -18.10 -0.64 -6.21
C VAL A 172 -17.81 -2.04 -5.65
N ALA A 173 -17.08 -2.15 -4.54
CA ALA A 173 -16.79 -3.44 -3.93
C ALA A 173 -18.07 -4.13 -3.45
N ALA A 174 -19.01 -3.37 -2.86
CA ALA A 174 -20.32 -3.88 -2.48
C ALA A 174 -21.13 -4.41 -3.68
N GLN A 175 -21.06 -3.75 -4.84
CA GLN A 175 -21.72 -4.24 -6.07
C GLN A 175 -21.13 -5.55 -6.59
N LEU A 176 -19.87 -5.85 -6.25
CA LEU A 176 -19.13 -7.01 -6.72
C LEU A 176 -19.01 -8.12 -5.68
N ASP A 177 -19.62 -7.96 -4.50
CA ASP A 177 -19.48 -8.85 -3.35
C ASP A 177 -18.01 -9.08 -2.95
N LEU A 178 -17.27 -7.98 -2.80
CA LEU A 178 -15.85 -7.97 -2.42
C LEU A 178 -15.63 -7.09 -1.19
N LEU A 179 -14.56 -7.37 -0.44
CA LEU A 179 -14.03 -6.38 0.49
C LEU A 179 -13.46 -5.18 -0.31
N PRO A 180 -13.59 -3.95 0.19
CA PRO A 180 -13.01 -2.76 -0.46
C PRO A 180 -11.50 -2.90 -0.70
N ASN A 181 -10.78 -3.50 0.25
CA ASN A 181 -9.35 -3.75 0.15
C ASN A 181 -9.01 -4.74 -0.98
N GLN A 182 -9.86 -5.73 -1.24
CA GLN A 182 -9.69 -6.71 -2.31
C GLN A 182 -9.89 -6.05 -3.66
N LEU A 183 -10.95 -5.25 -3.81
CA LEU A 183 -11.17 -4.51 -5.06
C LEU A 183 -10.00 -3.58 -5.36
N GLN A 184 -9.52 -2.84 -4.35
CA GLN A 184 -8.37 -1.96 -4.48
C GLN A 184 -7.10 -2.72 -4.91
N ALA A 185 -6.82 -3.88 -4.30
CA ALA A 185 -5.67 -4.70 -4.64
C ALA A 185 -5.79 -5.35 -6.03
N ILE A 186 -6.97 -5.84 -6.43
CA ILE A 186 -7.23 -6.39 -7.76
C ILE A 186 -6.93 -5.34 -8.83
N THR A 187 -7.54 -4.15 -8.71
CA THR A 187 -7.33 -3.11 -9.71
C THR A 187 -5.90 -2.57 -9.69
N TRP A 188 -5.23 -2.57 -8.53
CA TRP A 188 -3.81 -2.23 -8.41
C TRP A 188 -2.91 -3.20 -9.18
N VAL A 189 -3.10 -4.52 -9.00
CA VAL A 189 -2.33 -5.57 -9.69
C VAL A 189 -2.55 -5.45 -11.20
N THR A 190 -3.81 -5.36 -11.62
CA THR A 190 -4.19 -5.22 -13.03
C THR A 190 -3.60 -3.97 -13.66
N TRP A 191 -3.71 -2.82 -12.98
CA TRP A 191 -3.18 -1.55 -13.47
C TRP A 191 -1.65 -1.57 -13.59
N ARG A 192 -0.95 -2.11 -12.59
CA ARG A 192 0.52 -2.18 -12.59
C ARG A 192 1.02 -3.07 -13.72
N GLU A 193 0.47 -4.28 -13.87
CA GLU A 193 0.92 -5.25 -14.87
C GLU A 193 0.57 -4.80 -16.31
N ASN A 194 -0.63 -4.25 -16.55
CA ASN A 194 -1.04 -3.80 -17.89
C ASN A 194 -0.24 -2.57 -18.38
N ASN A 195 0.11 -1.66 -17.48
CA ASN A 195 0.97 -0.53 -17.83
C ASN A 195 2.39 -0.99 -18.20
N VAL A 196 2.94 -2.01 -17.52
CA VAL A 196 4.24 -2.60 -17.89
C VAL A 196 4.20 -3.14 -19.32
N LEU A 197 3.14 -3.85 -19.71
CA LEU A 197 2.98 -4.36 -21.08
C LEU A 197 2.91 -3.23 -22.13
N THR A 198 2.24 -2.13 -21.81
CA THR A 198 2.16 -0.97 -22.71
C THR A 198 3.53 -0.30 -22.90
N PHE A 199 4.34 -0.21 -21.84
CA PHE A 199 5.71 0.31 -21.94
C PHE A 199 6.64 -0.62 -22.74
N LEU A 200 6.51 -1.94 -22.59
CA LEU A 200 7.27 -2.90 -23.39
C LEU A 200 6.88 -2.79 -24.87
N ASN A 201 5.59 -2.78 -25.19
CA ASN A 201 5.12 -2.67 -26.57
C ASN A 201 5.55 -1.37 -27.27
N LYS A 202 5.60 -0.23 -26.53
CA LYS A 202 6.15 1.03 -27.05
C LYS A 202 7.66 0.98 -27.30
N ARG A 203 8.43 0.18 -26.53
CA ARG A 203 9.87 0.00 -26.76
C ARG A 203 10.17 -0.89 -27.97
N TYR A 204 9.29 -1.84 -28.29
CA TYR A 204 9.45 -2.70 -29.47
C TYR A 204 9.00 -2.03 -30.78
N THR A 205 8.04 -1.11 -30.73
CA THR A 205 7.58 -0.34 -31.92
C THR A 205 8.52 0.81 -32.32
N LEU A 206 9.45 1.21 -31.45
CA LEU A 206 10.48 2.22 -31.77
C LEU A 206 11.80 1.60 -32.30
N LYS A 207 11.80 0.30 -32.61
CA LYS A 207 12.95 -0.43 -33.18
C LYS A 207 12.67 -1.04 -34.56
N SER A 208 11.56 -0.67 -35.18
CA SER A 208 11.21 -0.98 -36.58
C SER A 208 11.21 0.30 -37.39
#